data_AF-A0A1B8FYR1-F1
#
_entry.id   AF-A0A1B8FYR1-F1
#
_cell.length_a   1.000
_cell.length_b   1.000
_cell.length_c   1.000
_cell.angle_alpha   90.00
_cell.angle_beta   90.00
_cell.angle_gamma   90.00
#
_symmetry.space_group_name_H-M   'P 1'
#
loop_
_entity.id
_entity.type
_entity.pdbx_description
1 polymer ?
#
loop_
_entity_poly.entity_id
_entity_poly.type
_entity_poly.pdbx_seq_one_letter_code
_entity_poly.pdbx_strand_id
1 'polypeptide(L)'
;MKFQLSTFVGLLLPLTALAAPAAEDATALADVVDARSEAQDTSPEALGLEARKVTTCIIINSDSKRVNCRKGPGFSYPDIGESVYIEVGNAYPFGCYKKGDCYQGNCTWQKLATINCYVNGYYTDPRCTAAALGKC
;
A
#
# COMPACT_ATOMS: atom_id res chain seq x y z
N MET A 1 1.60 17.28 -62.00
CA MET A 1 2.63 17.12 -60.93
C MET A 1 3.87 16.48 -61.57
N LYS A 2 5.05 17.04 -61.34
CA LYS A 2 6.33 16.61 -61.96
C LYS A 2 6.99 15.51 -61.10
N PHE A 3 7.41 14.43 -61.74
CA PHE A 3 8.24 13.36 -61.18
C PHE A 3 9.67 13.83 -60.95
N GLN A 4 10.30 13.41 -59.85
CA GLN A 4 11.75 13.16 -59.81
C GLN A 4 12.08 11.95 -58.91
N LEU A 5 12.80 11.00 -59.51
CA LEU A 5 13.53 9.90 -58.90
C LEU A 5 14.91 10.40 -58.47
N SER A 6 15.42 9.97 -57.31
CA SER A 6 16.87 9.91 -57.05
C SER A 6 17.15 8.89 -55.94
N THR A 7 17.84 7.82 -56.33
CA THR A 7 18.48 6.78 -55.54
C THR A 7 19.70 7.31 -54.79
N PHE A 8 19.89 6.93 -53.52
CA PHE A 8 21.18 6.99 -52.83
C PHE A 8 21.51 5.64 -52.17
N VAL A 9 22.58 5.04 -52.68
CA VAL A 9 23.30 3.88 -52.17
C VAL A 9 24.33 4.36 -51.13
N GLY A 10 24.58 3.57 -50.09
CA GLY A 10 25.85 3.62 -49.35
C GLY A 10 25.75 3.38 -47.85
N LEU A 11 25.61 2.12 -47.44
CA LEU A 11 25.82 1.69 -46.06
C LEU A 11 27.33 1.40 -45.88
N LEU A 12 28.07 2.31 -45.26
CA LEU A 12 29.49 2.13 -44.91
C LEU A 12 29.60 2.10 -43.38
N LEU A 13 29.68 0.89 -42.83
CA LEU A 13 29.95 0.62 -41.41
C LEU A 13 31.44 0.83 -41.11
N PRO A 14 31.83 1.67 -40.13
CA PRO A 14 33.21 1.72 -39.68
C PRO A 14 33.48 0.54 -38.74
N LEU A 15 34.40 -0.35 -39.12
CA LEU A 15 35.08 -1.22 -38.18
C LEU A 15 35.98 -0.36 -37.29
N THR A 16 35.70 -0.30 -35.99
CA THR A 16 36.66 0.22 -35.00
C THR A 16 36.89 -0.80 -33.89
N ALA A 17 38.18 -1.13 -33.80
CA ALA A 17 38.90 -2.02 -32.91
C ALA A 17 38.32 -2.20 -31.49
N LEU A 18 38.24 -3.47 -31.08
CA LEU A 18 38.02 -3.90 -29.71
C LEU A 18 39.33 -3.69 -28.92
N ALA A 19 39.43 -2.58 -28.19
CA ALA A 19 40.49 -2.40 -27.21
C ALA A 19 40.18 -3.32 -26.00
N ALA A 20 40.92 -4.42 -25.88
CA ALA A 20 40.85 -5.27 -24.69
C ALA A 20 41.62 -4.59 -23.54
N PRO A 21 41.03 -4.42 -22.35
CA PRO A 21 41.79 -3.98 -21.19
C PRO A 21 42.75 -5.10 -20.76
N ALA A 22 44.02 -4.74 -20.57
CA ALA A 22 45.03 -5.61 -19.99
C ALA A 22 44.58 -6.01 -18.56
N ALA A 23 44.74 -7.29 -18.24
CA ALA A 23 44.45 -7.82 -16.91
C ALA A 23 45.46 -7.24 -15.91
N GLU A 24 45.07 -6.19 -15.20
CA GLU A 24 45.79 -5.67 -14.03
C GLU A 24 45.16 -6.26 -12.77
N ASP A 25 45.94 -7.14 -12.15
CA ASP A 25 45.96 -7.54 -10.75
C ASP A 25 44.62 -7.69 -10.01
N ALA A 26 44.07 -8.90 -10.03
CA ALA A 26 42.85 -9.29 -9.32
C ALA A 26 43.03 -9.48 -7.79
N THR A 27 44.13 -9.01 -7.20
CA THR A 27 44.44 -9.27 -5.77
C THR A 27 44.03 -8.16 -4.81
N ALA A 28 43.62 -6.98 -5.29
CA ALA A 28 43.27 -5.85 -4.41
C ALA A 28 41.79 -5.78 -3.98
N LEU A 29 40.89 -6.63 -4.49
CA LEU A 29 39.45 -6.59 -4.19
C LEU A 29 38.99 -7.58 -3.11
N ALA A 30 39.88 -8.46 -2.63
CA ALA A 30 39.51 -9.47 -1.64
C ALA A 30 39.38 -8.92 -0.21
N ASP A 31 39.96 -7.76 0.10
CA ASP A 31 40.08 -7.24 1.48
C ASP A 31 38.92 -6.31 1.92
N VAL A 32 37.94 -6.03 1.04
CA VAL A 32 36.78 -5.16 1.39
C VAL A 32 35.50 -5.96 1.65
N VAL A 33 35.53 -7.28 1.43
CA VAL A 33 34.34 -8.15 1.56
C VAL A 33 34.18 -8.71 2.98
N ASP A 34 35.19 -8.59 3.85
CA ASP A 34 35.23 -9.21 5.18
C ASP A 34 34.69 -8.33 6.34
N ALA A 35 33.82 -7.35 6.05
CA ALA A 35 33.24 -6.49 7.08
C ALA A 35 31.72 -6.28 7.00
N ARG A 36 31.00 -7.01 6.12
CA ARG A 36 29.55 -6.80 5.90
C ARG A 36 28.68 -8.04 5.92
N SER A 37 29.16 -9.16 6.45
CA SER A 37 28.36 -10.40 6.52
C SER A 37 28.07 -10.85 7.95
N GLU A 38 27.78 -9.92 8.85
CA GLU A 38 26.89 -10.23 9.96
C GLU A 38 25.46 -10.14 9.40
N ALA A 39 24.72 -11.24 9.44
CA ALA A 39 23.31 -11.24 9.06
C ALA A 39 22.58 -10.23 9.96
N GLN A 40 22.18 -9.09 9.40
CA GLN A 40 21.40 -8.11 10.13
C GLN A 40 20.08 -8.76 10.53
N ASP A 41 19.75 -8.70 11.82
CA ASP A 41 18.47 -9.15 12.33
C ASP A 41 17.39 -8.21 11.79
N THR A 42 16.64 -8.68 10.79
CA THR A 42 15.52 -7.95 10.18
C THR A 42 14.16 -8.37 10.76
N SER A 43 14.15 -9.02 11.93
CA SER A 43 12.89 -9.28 12.63
C SER A 43 12.16 -7.96 12.94
N PRO A 44 10.82 -7.93 12.93
CA PRO A 44 10.06 -6.74 13.27
C PRO A 44 10.49 -6.12 14.60
N GLU A 45 10.77 -6.96 15.60
CA GLU A 45 11.19 -6.57 16.94
C GLU A 45 12.58 -5.90 16.92
N ALA A 46 13.54 -6.45 16.16
CA ALA A 46 14.86 -5.84 15.99
C ALA A 46 14.81 -4.48 15.26
N LEU A 47 13.78 -4.28 14.43
CA LEU A 47 13.48 -3.02 13.77
C LEU A 47 12.63 -2.06 14.63
N GLY A 48 12.31 -2.43 15.87
CA GLY A 48 11.45 -1.65 16.77
C GLY A 48 10.01 -1.52 16.29
N LEU A 49 9.54 -2.47 15.48
CA LEU A 49 8.17 -2.53 14.98
C LEU A 49 7.30 -3.32 15.94
N GLU A 50 6.21 -2.69 16.36
CA GLU A 50 5.21 -3.31 17.24
C GLU A 50 3.95 -3.69 16.47
N ALA A 51 3.30 -4.77 16.89
CA ALA A 51 2.01 -5.16 16.34
C ALA A 51 0.98 -4.06 16.54
N ARG A 52 0.29 -3.67 15.45
CA ARG A 52 -0.75 -2.64 15.54
C ARG A 52 -1.93 -3.15 16.38
N LYS A 53 -2.36 -2.34 17.35
CA LYS A 53 -3.55 -2.62 18.17
C LYS A 53 -4.79 -2.84 17.30
N VAL A 54 -5.49 -3.94 17.54
CA VAL A 54 -6.81 -4.23 16.96
C VAL A 54 -7.87 -4.10 18.04
N THR A 55 -9.00 -3.48 17.68
CA THR A 55 -10.15 -3.28 18.57
C THR A 55 -11.39 -3.90 17.94
N THR A 56 -12.10 -4.73 18.69
CA THR A 56 -13.35 -5.34 18.24
C THR A 56 -14.52 -4.40 18.51
N CYS A 57 -15.23 -4.01 17.46
CA CYS A 57 -16.34 -3.05 17.48
C CYS A 57 -17.63 -3.73 17.02
N ILE A 58 -18.76 -3.37 17.61
CA ILE A 58 -20.09 -3.74 17.11
C ILE A 58 -20.60 -2.64 16.20
N ILE A 59 -21.28 -3.03 15.12
CA ILE A 59 -22.03 -2.12 14.27
C ILE A 59 -23.41 -1.94 14.87
N ILE A 60 -23.73 -0.75 15.34
CA ILE A 60 -24.92 -0.48 16.15
C ILE A 60 -25.96 0.41 15.46
N ASN A 61 -25.56 1.19 14.45
CA ASN A 61 -26.44 2.16 13.82
C ASN A 61 -26.52 1.89 12.32
N SER A 62 -27.73 1.74 11.77
CA SER A 62 -28.07 1.86 10.34
C SER A 62 -29.58 1.63 10.19
N ASP A 63 -30.23 2.36 9.28
CA ASP A 63 -31.65 2.11 8.93
C ASP A 63 -31.80 0.81 8.10
N SER A 64 -30.70 0.29 7.57
CA SER A 64 -30.61 -1.00 6.88
C SER A 64 -30.00 -2.05 7.81
N LYS A 65 -30.21 -3.34 7.52
CA LYS A 65 -29.52 -4.45 8.20
C LYS A 65 -28.01 -4.49 7.93
N ARG A 66 -27.53 -3.66 7.00
CA ARG A 66 -26.17 -3.68 6.46
C ARG A 66 -25.62 -2.27 6.32
N VAL A 67 -24.29 -2.15 6.43
CA VAL A 67 -23.53 -0.94 6.12
C VAL A 67 -22.46 -1.24 5.06
N ASN A 68 -22.17 -0.23 4.27
CA ASN A 68 -21.24 -0.32 3.16
C ASN A 68 -19.78 -0.41 3.64
N CYS A 69 -19.01 -1.28 3.00
CA CYS A 69 -17.60 -1.52 3.24
C CYS A 69 -16.81 -0.86 2.10
N ARG A 70 -16.28 0.36 2.33
CA ARG A 70 -15.74 1.21 1.26
C ARG A 70 -14.24 1.08 1.07
N LYS A 71 -13.73 1.29 -0.14
CA LYS A 71 -12.28 1.28 -0.43
C LYS A 71 -11.50 2.42 0.23
N GLY A 72 -12.17 3.48 0.68
CA GLY A 72 -11.53 4.63 1.29
C GLY A 72 -12.46 5.41 2.22
N PRO A 73 -11.94 6.47 2.87
CA PRO A 73 -12.64 7.21 3.91
C PRO A 73 -13.58 8.27 3.31
N GLY A 74 -14.66 7.85 2.65
CA GLY A 74 -15.62 8.77 2.06
C GLY A 74 -16.66 8.11 1.18
N PHE A 75 -17.70 8.86 0.85
CA PHE A 75 -18.84 8.39 0.06
C PHE A 75 -18.54 8.31 -1.45
N SER A 76 -17.52 9.03 -1.92
CA SER A 76 -17.04 8.93 -3.30
C SER A 76 -16.23 7.65 -3.56
N TYR A 77 -15.75 6.97 -2.51
CA TYR A 77 -15.07 5.70 -2.67
C TYR A 77 -16.08 4.59 -2.91
N PRO A 78 -15.86 3.73 -3.92
CA PRO A 78 -16.73 2.61 -4.17
C PRO A 78 -16.62 1.59 -3.03
N ASP A 79 -17.65 0.76 -2.92
CA ASP A 79 -17.61 -0.42 -2.05
C ASP A 79 -16.52 -1.39 -2.55
N ILE A 80 -15.96 -2.21 -1.65
CA ILE A 80 -14.91 -3.16 -2.02
C ILE A 80 -15.43 -4.29 -2.93
N GLY A 81 -16.74 -4.51 -2.95
CA GLY A 81 -17.46 -5.40 -3.86
C GLY A 81 -18.95 -5.40 -3.55
N GLU A 82 -19.79 -5.78 -4.53
CA GLU A 82 -21.26 -5.73 -4.41
C GLU A 82 -21.82 -6.66 -3.31
N SER A 83 -21.12 -7.75 -3.02
CA SER A 83 -21.53 -8.74 -2.00
C SER A 83 -20.78 -8.60 -0.68
N VAL A 84 -19.97 -7.55 -0.48
CA VAL A 84 -19.21 -7.37 0.75
C VAL A 84 -19.80 -6.23 1.57
N TYR A 85 -20.61 -6.63 2.54
CA TYR A 85 -21.29 -5.75 3.48
C TYR A 85 -20.96 -6.13 4.92
N ILE A 86 -21.10 -5.15 5.81
CA ILE A 86 -20.94 -5.34 7.24
C ILE A 86 -22.34 -5.33 7.87
N GLU A 87 -22.67 -6.36 8.65
CA GLU A 87 -24.01 -6.54 9.20
C GLU A 87 -24.15 -5.81 10.55
N VAL A 88 -25.31 -5.19 10.75
CA VAL A 88 -25.64 -4.53 12.02
C VAL A 88 -25.86 -5.58 13.11
N GLY A 89 -25.39 -5.29 14.32
CA GLY A 89 -25.41 -6.19 15.48
C GLY A 89 -24.18 -7.09 15.61
N ASN A 90 -23.39 -7.23 14.55
CA ASN A 90 -22.21 -8.09 14.54
C ASN A 90 -20.94 -7.34 14.96
N ALA A 91 -19.99 -8.10 15.51
CA ALA A 91 -18.69 -7.62 15.95
C ALA A 91 -17.62 -7.83 14.87
N TYR A 92 -16.81 -6.80 14.61
CA TYR A 92 -15.74 -6.83 13.62
C TYR A 92 -14.43 -6.26 14.18
N PRO A 93 -13.27 -6.75 13.73
CA PRO A 93 -11.98 -6.22 14.15
C PRO A 93 -11.61 -4.98 13.33
N PHE A 94 -11.30 -3.88 14.01
CA PHE A 94 -10.83 -2.63 13.41
C PHE A 94 -9.41 -2.30 13.90
N GLY A 95 -8.57 -1.81 13.00
CA GLY A 95 -7.14 -1.59 13.30
C GLY A 95 -6.73 -0.12 13.42
N CYS A 96 -7.43 0.79 12.75
CA CYS A 96 -7.09 2.22 12.73
C CYS A 96 -8.24 3.04 12.14
N TYR A 97 -8.15 4.37 12.20
CA TYR A 97 -9.07 5.28 11.53
C TYR A 97 -8.36 6.23 10.56
N LYS A 98 -9.11 6.72 9.57
CA LYS A 98 -8.78 7.90 8.76
C LYS A 98 -9.86 8.97 8.92
N LYS A 99 -9.50 10.24 8.66
CA LYS A 99 -10.51 11.31 8.47
C LYS A 99 -11.01 11.28 7.03
N GLY A 100 -12.25 11.70 6.83
CA GLY A 100 -12.92 11.66 5.55
C GLY A 100 -14.25 12.40 5.57
N ASP A 101 -15.15 12.04 4.65
CA ASP A 101 -16.49 12.64 4.60
C ASP A 101 -17.24 12.44 5.91
N CYS A 102 -17.98 13.47 6.34
CA CYS A 102 -18.75 13.43 7.58
C CYS A 102 -20.14 12.84 7.34
N TYR A 103 -20.56 11.93 8.22
CA TYR A 103 -21.91 11.41 8.29
C TYR A 103 -22.46 11.60 9.70
N GLN A 104 -23.62 12.26 9.84
CA GLN A 104 -24.28 12.44 11.14
C GLN A 104 -23.31 12.99 12.23
N GLY A 105 -22.48 13.96 11.85
CA GLY A 105 -21.47 14.57 12.74
C GLY A 105 -20.18 13.77 12.95
N ASN A 106 -20.08 12.54 12.42
CA ASN A 106 -18.87 11.73 12.51
C ASN A 106 -18.06 11.74 11.19
N CYS A 107 -16.84 12.28 11.25
CA CYS A 107 -15.94 12.42 10.11
C CYS A 107 -14.80 11.40 10.10
N THR A 108 -14.89 10.35 10.91
CA THR A 108 -13.90 9.28 10.96
C THR A 108 -14.39 8.05 10.21
N TRP A 109 -13.44 7.33 9.64
CA TRP A 109 -13.66 6.13 8.85
C TRP A 109 -12.72 5.06 9.37
N GLN A 110 -13.29 4.01 9.92
CA GLN A 110 -12.56 2.99 10.66
C GLN A 110 -12.24 1.86 9.70
N LYS A 111 -10.97 1.49 9.66
CA LYS A 111 -10.46 0.45 8.78
C LYS A 111 -10.62 -0.90 9.45
N LEU A 112 -11.29 -1.84 8.78
CA LEU A 112 -11.31 -3.22 9.22
C LEU A 112 -9.89 -3.81 9.15
N ALA A 113 -9.51 -4.61 10.14
CA ALA A 113 -8.18 -5.19 10.22
C ALA A 113 -8.02 -6.38 9.26
N THR A 114 -9.10 -7.14 9.03
CA THR A 114 -9.11 -8.33 8.17
C THR A 114 -9.31 -8.02 6.70
N ILE A 115 -10.06 -6.96 6.39
CA ILE A 115 -10.43 -6.59 5.03
C ILE A 115 -10.13 -5.11 4.87
N ASN A 116 -9.37 -4.74 3.84
CA ASN A 116 -8.94 -3.37 3.56
C ASN A 116 -10.10 -2.45 3.11
N CYS A 117 -11.12 -2.31 3.95
CA CYS A 117 -12.25 -1.42 3.74
C CYS A 117 -12.49 -0.54 4.97
N TYR A 118 -13.32 0.47 4.77
CA TYR A 118 -13.61 1.52 5.73
C TYR A 118 -15.12 1.61 5.98
N VAL A 119 -15.48 1.78 7.25
CA VAL A 119 -16.85 2.04 7.72
C VAL A 119 -16.85 3.33 8.53
N ASN A 120 -17.79 4.24 8.24
CA ASN A 120 -17.89 5.51 8.98
C ASN A 120 -18.12 5.27 10.49
N GLY A 121 -17.46 6.06 11.33
CA GLY A 121 -17.49 5.99 12.79
C GLY A 121 -18.87 6.12 13.41
N TYR A 122 -19.84 6.70 12.69
CA TYR A 122 -21.21 6.79 13.14
C TYR A 122 -21.87 5.41 13.33
N TYR A 123 -21.48 4.42 12.53
CA TYR A 123 -22.12 3.11 12.53
C TYR A 123 -21.62 2.17 13.63
N THR A 124 -20.46 2.46 14.21
CA THR A 124 -19.82 1.63 15.23
C THR A 124 -20.12 2.07 16.65
N ASP A 125 -20.00 1.13 17.57
CA ASP A 125 -20.14 1.43 18.98
C ASP A 125 -19.03 2.36 19.53
N PRO A 126 -19.26 2.97 20.71
CA PRO A 126 -18.33 3.93 21.31
C PRO A 126 -16.95 3.38 21.69
N ARG A 127 -16.70 2.06 21.61
CA ARG A 127 -15.36 1.49 21.83
C ARG A 127 -14.42 1.79 20.68
N CYS A 128 -14.93 2.27 19.54
CA CYS A 128 -14.16 2.45 18.30
C CYS A 128 -14.02 3.90 17.88
N THR A 129 -13.85 4.76 18.88
CA THR A 129 -13.47 6.15 18.64
C THR A 129 -12.08 6.26 18.01
N ALA A 130 -11.80 7.43 17.43
CA ALA A 130 -10.46 7.79 16.94
C ALA A 130 -9.36 7.56 17.98
N ALA A 131 -9.65 7.83 19.25
CA ALA A 131 -8.72 7.61 20.36
C ALA A 131 -8.42 6.12 20.59
N ALA A 132 -9.43 5.26 20.46
CA ALA A 132 -9.27 3.82 20.67
C ALA A 132 -8.51 3.10 19.54
N LEU A 133 -8.69 3.56 18.30
CA LEU A 133 -8.13 2.91 17.11
C LEU A 133 -6.77 3.45 16.67
N GLY A 134 -6.48 4.74 16.92
CA GLY A 134 -5.27 5.38 16.39
C GLY A 134 -5.32 5.59 14.87
N LYS A 135 -4.47 6.49 14.36
CA LYS A 135 -4.48 6.86 12.93
C LYS A 135 -3.91 5.72 12.07
N CYS A 136 -4.54 5.50 10.92
CA CYS A 136 -3.83 4.98 9.76
C CYS A 136 -2.98 6.12 9.18
#